data_AF-A0A419FUB4-F1
#
_entry.id   AF-A0A419FUB4-F1
#
_cell.length_a   1.000
_cell.length_b   1.000
_cell.length_c   1.000
_cell.angle_alpha   90.00
_cell.angle_beta   90.00
_cell.angle_gamma   90.00
#
_symmetry.space_group_name_H-M   'P 1'
#
loop_
_entity.id
_entity.type
_entity.pdbx_description
1 polymer ?
#
loop_
_entity_poly.entity_id
_entity_poly.type
_entity_poly.pdbx_seq_one_letter_code
_entity_poly.pdbx_strand_id
1 'polypeptide(L)' 'LQGELVEFGAGSTLFVNPKDQRTQDYVEGRFG' A
#
# COMPACT_ATOMS: atom_id res chain seq x y z
N LEU A 1 -13.72 12.51 8.19
CA LEU A 1 -12.95 11.46 7.50
C LEU A 1 -11.73 11.16 8.34
N GLN A 2 -11.72 10.03 9.06
CA GLN A 2 -10.55 9.60 9.82
C GLN A 2 -9.78 8.65 8.91
N GLY A 3 -8.60 9.08 8.44
CA GLY A 3 -7.71 8.22 7.66
C GLY A 3 -7.09 7.18 8.60
N GLU A 4 -7.13 5.92 8.20
CA GLU A 4 -6.49 4.84 8.94
C GLU A 4 -5.10 4.56 8.36
N LEU A 5 -4.14 4.27 9.24
CA LEU A 5 -2.82 3.81 8.82
C LEU A 5 -2.96 2.36 8.34
N VAL A 6 -2.85 2.18 7.03
CA VAL A 6 -2.98 0.87 6.36
C VAL A 6 -1.71 0.05 6.52
N GLU A 7 -0.55 0.61 6.19
CA GLU A 7 0.74 -0.08 6.25
C GLU A 7 1.89 0.93 6.38
N PHE A 8 2.94 0.57 7.15
CA PHE A 8 4.15 1.38 7.28
C PHE A 8 5.39 0.47 7.30
N GLY A 9 6.49 0.93 6.71
CA GLY A 9 7.71 0.13 6.58
C GLY A 9 8.74 0.74 5.64
N ALA A 10 9.78 -0.03 5.32
CA ALA A 10 10.79 0.38 4.34
C ALA A 10 10.17 0.47 2.94
N GLY A 11 10.52 1.52 2.19
CA GLY A 11 9.96 1.74 0.84
C GLY A 11 10.21 0.55 -0.09
N SER A 12 11.36 -0.12 0.02
CA SER A 12 11.64 -1.33 -0.76
C SER A 12 10.64 -2.46 -0.48
N THR A 13 10.16 -2.63 0.75
CA THR A 13 9.12 -3.62 1.05
C THR A 13 7.76 -3.15 0.54
N LEU A 14 7.39 -1.89 0.77
CA LEU A 14 6.08 -1.36 0.38
C LEU A 14 5.87 -1.31 -1.13
N PHE A 15 6.92 -1.04 -1.92
CA PHE A 15 6.81 -0.90 -3.38
C PHE A 15 7.20 -2.14 -4.18
N VAL A 16 7.91 -3.11 -3.57
CA VAL A 16 8.35 -4.34 -4.26
C VAL A 16 7.56 -5.57 -3.81
N ASN A 17 7.16 -5.62 -2.53
CA ASN A 17 6.38 -6.74 -1.98
C ASN A 17 5.51 -6.28 -0.80
N PRO A 18 4.49 -5.43 -1.06
CA PRO A 18 3.56 -4.97 -0.02
C PRO A 18 2.84 -6.16 0.62
N LYS A 19 2.59 -6.09 1.93
CA LYS A 19 1.86 -7.16 2.64
C LYS A 19 0.35 -6.93 2.65
N ASP A 20 -0.11 -5.68 2.62
CA ASP A 20 -1.52 -5.35 2.58
C ASP A 20 -1.99 -5.19 1.11
N GLN A 21 -3.09 -5.85 0.77
CA GLN A 21 -3.71 -5.79 -0.55
C GLN A 21 -4.06 -4.35 -0.94
N ARG A 22 -4.45 -3.50 0.02
CA ARG A 22 -4.76 -2.08 -0.23
C ARG A 22 -3.52 -1.30 -0.68
N THR A 23 -2.35 -1.63 -0.13
CA THR A 23 -1.07 -1.06 -0.57
C THR A 23 -0.72 -1.58 -1.95
N GLN A 24 -0.91 -2.87 -2.22
CA GLN A 24 -0.68 -3.46 -3.53
C GLN A 24 -1.56 -2.84 -4.61
N ASP A 25 -2.86 -2.73 -4.37
CA ASP A 25 -3.81 -2.11 -5.30
C ASP A 25 -3.45 -0.64 -5.55
N TYR A 26 -2.92 0.04 -4.52
CA TYR A 26 -2.43 1.42 -4.63
C TYR A 26 -1.16 1.52 -5.49
N VAL A 27 -0.20 0.60 -5.30
CA VAL A 27 1.08 0.58 -6.02
C VAL A 27 0.91 0.12 -7.47
N GLU A 28 0.04 -0.85 -7.73
CA GLU A 28 -0.26 -1.35 -9.08
C GLU A 28 -1.13 -0.38 -9.90
N GLY A 29 -1.64 0.68 -9.27
CA GLY A 29 -2.43 1.68 -9.98
C GLY A 29 -3.80 1.17 -10.41
N ARG A 30 -4.36 0.15 -9.74
CA ARG A 30 -5.75 -0.28 -9.91
C ARG A 30 -6.72 0.69 -9.22
N PHE A 31 -6.59 1.96 -9.55
CA PHE A 31 -7.63 2.94 -9.29
C PHE A 31 -8.46 3.00 -10.57
N GLY A 32 -9.72 2.64 -10.47
CA GLY A 32 -10.68 2.93 -11.55
C GLY A 32 -10.74 4.42 -11.84
#